data_AF-A0A218W4Z2-F1
#
_entry.id   AF-A0A218W4Z2-F1
#
_cell.length_a   1.000
_cell.length_b   1.000
_cell.length_c   1.000
_cell.angle_alpha   90.00
_cell.angle_beta   90.00
_cell.angle_gamma   90.00
#
_symmetry.space_group_name_H-M   'P 1'
#
loop_
_entity.id
_entity.type
_entity.pdbx_description
1 polymer ?
#
loop_
_entity_poly.entity_id
_entity_poly.type
_entity_poly.pdbx_seq_one_letter_code
_entity_poly.pdbx_strand_id
1 'polypeptide(L)'
;MLREAYAHPAVEGIILWGFWELGMARGDAHLIDAEGDINEVGKRFLSLKKEWLTETAGSVDQDGEFRFGGFQGTYRVEVARGSKTVVKMLLVDKGELPVMLSLQL
;
A
#
# COMPACT_ATOMS: atom_id res chain seq x y z
N MET A 1 13.33 -8.94 -6.92
CA MET A 1 12.54 -8.64 -8.13
C MET A 1 11.40 -7.63 -7.92
N LEU A 2 10.49 -7.83 -6.96
CA LEU A 2 9.32 -6.92 -6.82
C LEU A 2 9.71 -5.48 -6.45
N ARG A 3 10.70 -5.30 -5.57
CA ARG A 3 11.16 -3.96 -5.15
C ARG A 3 11.85 -3.22 -6.30
N GLU A 4 12.64 -3.92 -7.08
CA GLU A 4 13.36 -3.41 -8.25
C GLU A 4 12.36 -2.97 -9.33
N ALA A 5 11.33 -3.78 -9.59
CA ALA A 5 10.25 -3.40 -10.49
C ALA A 5 9.47 -2.18 -9.96
N TYR A 6 9.10 -2.17 -8.67
CA TYR A 6 8.37 -1.05 -8.06
C TYR A 6 9.16 0.26 -8.09
N ALA A 7 10.48 0.21 -7.90
CA ALA A 7 11.36 1.38 -7.93
C ALA A 7 11.48 2.01 -9.32
N HIS A 8 11.14 1.30 -10.39
CA HIS A 8 11.29 1.82 -11.75
C HIS A 8 10.09 2.73 -12.15
N PRO A 9 10.33 3.98 -12.57
CA PRO A 9 9.26 4.94 -12.83
C PRO A 9 8.34 4.54 -13.98
N ALA A 10 8.83 3.79 -14.97
CA ALA A 10 8.01 3.30 -16.09
C ALA A 10 7.17 2.05 -15.79
N VAL A 11 7.31 1.44 -14.59
CA VAL A 11 6.49 0.29 -14.21
C VAL A 11 5.16 0.76 -13.64
N GLU A 12 4.06 0.36 -14.28
CA GLU A 12 2.69 0.69 -13.87
C GLU A 12 2.01 -0.44 -13.08
N GLY A 13 2.52 -1.68 -13.19
CA GLY A 13 1.95 -2.83 -12.50
C GLY A 13 2.82 -4.07 -12.58
N ILE A 14 2.54 -5.03 -11.69
CA ILE A 14 3.20 -6.34 -11.65
C ILE A 14 2.11 -7.41 -11.59
N ILE A 15 2.15 -8.36 -12.52
CA ILE A 15 1.20 -9.48 -12.58
C ILE A 15 1.96 -10.76 -12.25
N LEU A 16 1.44 -11.51 -11.27
CA LEU A 16 1.91 -12.85 -10.96
C LEU A 16 1.10 -13.87 -11.76
N TRP A 17 1.80 -14.77 -12.45
CA TRP A 17 1.16 -15.79 -13.29
C TRP A 17 0.69 -16.99 -12.44
N GLY A 18 -0.35 -16.75 -11.65
CA GLY A 18 -0.89 -17.69 -10.67
C GLY A 18 -0.32 -17.46 -9.26
N PHE A 19 -1.03 -18.00 -8.27
CA PHE A 19 -0.67 -17.90 -6.86
C PHE A 19 -0.99 -19.17 -6.06
N TRP A 20 -1.81 -20.07 -6.62
CA TRP A 20 -2.28 -21.28 -5.96
C TRP A 20 -1.64 -22.52 -6.58
N GLU A 21 -1.13 -23.43 -5.77
CA GLU A 21 -0.34 -24.59 -6.20
C GLU A 21 -1.00 -25.40 -7.31
N LEU A 22 -2.28 -25.74 -7.17
CA LEU A 22 -3.00 -26.55 -8.16
C LEU A 22 -3.19 -25.86 -9.52
N GLY A 23 -2.98 -24.54 -9.59
CA GLY A 23 -3.07 -23.74 -10.81
C GLY A 23 -1.73 -23.42 -11.46
N MET A 24 -0.59 -23.87 -10.91
CA MET A 24 0.73 -23.51 -11.42
C MET A 24 1.25 -24.50 -12.46
N ALA A 25 1.84 -23.97 -13.54
CA ALA A 25 2.53 -24.78 -14.54
C ALA A 25 3.91 -25.29 -14.09
N ARG A 26 4.40 -24.82 -12.92
CA ARG A 26 5.72 -25.15 -12.36
C ARG A 26 5.58 -25.44 -10.87
N GLY A 27 6.32 -26.44 -10.38
CA GLY A 27 6.46 -26.71 -8.95
C GLY A 27 7.12 -25.54 -8.22
N ASP A 28 6.79 -25.38 -6.94
CA ASP A 28 7.32 -24.36 -6.02
C ASP A 28 7.16 -22.90 -6.48
N ALA A 29 6.24 -22.63 -7.41
CA ALA A 29 5.99 -21.30 -7.96
C ALA A 29 4.72 -20.63 -7.41
N HIS A 30 4.13 -21.17 -6.34
CA HIS A 30 2.89 -20.69 -5.73
C HIS A 30 3.15 -19.87 -4.45
N LEU A 31 2.16 -19.09 -4.03
CA LEU A 31 2.13 -18.37 -2.76
C LEU A 31 1.27 -19.09 -1.70
N ILE A 32 0.34 -19.92 -2.18
CA ILE A 32 -0.63 -20.67 -1.40
C ILE A 32 -0.57 -22.13 -1.87
N ASP A 33 -0.46 -23.08 -0.94
CA ASP A 33 -0.44 -24.52 -1.24
C ASP A 33 -1.81 -25.06 -1.65
N ALA A 34 -1.88 -26.34 -2.02
CA ALA A 34 -3.10 -27.00 -2.47
C ALA A 34 -4.24 -26.93 -1.43
N GLU A 35 -3.89 -26.97 -0.14
CA GLU A 35 -4.81 -26.92 0.99
C GLU A 35 -5.33 -25.49 1.28
N GLY A 36 -4.66 -24.48 0.76
CA GLY A 36 -5.04 -23.07 0.91
C GLY A 36 -4.22 -22.31 1.96
N ASP A 37 -3.18 -22.92 2.52
CA ASP A 37 -2.29 -22.31 3.48
C ASP A 37 -1.21 -21.47 2.79
N ILE A 38 -0.86 -20.34 3.42
CA ILE A 38 0.12 -19.40 2.88
C ILE A 38 1.54 -19.92 3.16
N ASN A 39 2.31 -20.16 2.10
CA ASN A 39 3.69 -20.61 2.23
C ASN A 39 4.66 -19.45 2.57
N GLU A 40 5.95 -19.76 2.74
CA GLU A 40 6.96 -18.76 3.11
C GLU A 40 7.13 -17.64 2.07
N VAL A 41 6.94 -17.94 0.77
CA VAL A 41 6.99 -16.92 -0.29
C VAL A 41 5.76 -16.01 -0.22
N GLY A 42 4.59 -16.59 0.01
CA GLY A 42 3.33 -15.86 0.24
C GLY A 42 3.41 -14.92 1.45
N LYS A 43 3.99 -15.38 2.56
CA LYS A 43 4.21 -14.53 3.76
C LYS A 43 5.12 -13.35 3.44
N ARG A 44 6.20 -13.56 2.69
CA ARG A 44 7.09 -12.47 2.25
C ARG A 44 6.38 -11.48 1.32
N PHE A 45 5.55 -11.97 0.39
CA PHE A 45 4.76 -11.11 -0.48
C PHE A 45 3.76 -10.25 0.32
N LEU A 46 3.04 -10.83 1.28
CA LEU A 46 2.11 -10.10 2.13
C LEU A 46 2.81 -9.07 3.03
N SER A 47 3.98 -9.42 3.58
CA SER A 47 4.79 -8.47 4.34
C SER A 47 5.23 -7.29 3.48
N LEU A 48 5.67 -7.54 2.24
CA LEU A 48 6.04 -6.49 1.30
C LEU A 48 4.85 -5.61 0.94
N LYS A 49 3.69 -6.22 0.67
CA LYS A 49 2.44 -5.49 0.42
C LYS A 49 2.09 -4.59 1.61
N LYS A 50 2.19 -5.10 2.84
CA LYS A 50 1.92 -4.31 4.05
C LYS A 50 2.88 -3.14 4.20
N GLU A 51 4.16 -3.31 3.87
CA GLU A 51 5.14 -2.23 3.87
C GLU A 51 4.77 -1.12 2.88
N TRP A 52 4.21 -1.47 1.72
CA TRP A 52 3.76 -0.52 0.70
C TRP A 52 2.37 0.06 0.93
N LEU A 53 1.69 -0.37 1.99
CA LEU A 53 0.49 0.28 2.49
C LEU A 53 0.91 1.23 3.60
N THR A 54 0.25 2.38 3.65
CA THR A 54 0.57 3.41 4.65
C THR A 54 -0.65 3.60 5.53
N GLU A 55 -0.48 3.27 6.80
CA GLU A 55 -1.45 3.49 7.88
C GLU A 55 -0.76 4.39 8.91
N THR A 56 -1.30 5.58 9.12
CA THR A 56 -0.74 6.56 10.05
C THR A 56 -1.86 7.39 10.66
N ALA A 57 -1.60 7.91 11.86
CA ALA A 57 -2.52 8.78 12.58
C ALA A 57 -1.71 9.81 13.38
N GLY A 58 -2.30 10.99 13.56
CA GLY A 58 -1.71 12.04 14.38
C GLY A 58 -2.61 13.26 14.45
N SER A 59 -2.08 14.32 15.06
CA SER A 59 -2.76 15.60 15.16
C SER A 59 -2.31 16.53 14.04
N VAL A 60 -3.22 17.42 13.65
CA VAL A 60 -2.95 18.51 12.73
C VAL A 60 -2.12 19.58 13.46
N ASP A 61 -1.14 20.17 12.79
CA ASP A 61 -0.31 21.24 13.36
C ASP A 61 -1.04 22.59 13.41
N GLN A 62 -0.34 23.63 13.87
CA GLN A 62 -0.90 24.97 14.04
C GLN A 62 -1.32 25.63 12.71
N ASP A 63 -0.74 25.17 11.59
CA ASP A 63 -1.02 25.66 10.25
C ASP A 63 -2.14 24.88 9.55
N GLY A 64 -2.72 23.88 10.22
CA GLY A 64 -3.74 23.03 9.62
C GLY A 64 -3.16 21.89 8.77
N GLU A 65 -1.87 21.55 8.93
CA GLU A 65 -1.20 20.54 8.13
C GLU A 65 -1.00 19.22 8.89
N PHE A 66 -1.04 18.12 8.15
CA PHE A 66 -0.60 16.80 8.61
C PHE A 66 0.43 16.25 7.62
N ARG A 67 1.65 15.98 8.09
CA ARG A 67 2.74 15.50 7.24
C ARG A 67 2.90 13.99 7.42
N PHE A 68 2.93 13.25 6.33
CA PHE A 68 3.20 11.81 6.36
C PHE A 68 4.00 11.35 5.14
N GLY A 69 4.77 10.28 5.30
CA GLY A 69 5.36 9.57 4.17
C GLY A 69 4.41 8.48 3.71
N GLY A 70 4.15 8.40 2.41
CA GLY A 70 3.27 7.38 1.82
C GLY A 70 3.72 6.94 0.43
N PHE A 71 3.25 5.77 0.02
CA PHE A 71 3.42 5.25 -1.34
C PHE A 71 2.37 5.81 -2.31
N GLN A 72 2.64 5.74 -3.61
CA GLN A 72 1.67 6.11 -4.65
C GLN A 72 0.37 5.31 -4.48
N GLY A 73 -0.78 5.99 -4.55
CA GLY A 73 -2.09 5.35 -4.46
C GLY A 73 -3.17 6.25 -3.89
N THR A 74 -4.36 5.67 -3.73
CA THR A 74 -5.51 6.37 -3.16
C THR A 74 -5.61 6.11 -1.66
N TYR A 75 -5.60 7.19 -0.89
CA TYR A 75 -5.72 7.20 0.55
C TYR A 75 -7.12 7.57 0.99
N ARG A 76 -7.61 6.87 1.99
CA ARG A 76 -8.82 7.24 2.73
C ARG A 76 -8.38 7.94 4.02
N VAL A 77 -8.57 9.25 4.07
CA VAL A 77 -8.20 10.10 5.20
C VAL A 77 -9.43 10.36 6.05
N GLU A 78 -9.37 9.98 7.33
CA GLU A 78 -10.40 10.33 8.31
C GLU A 78 -9.90 11.49 9.17
N VAL A 79 -10.68 12.56 9.23
CA VAL A 79 -10.37 13.75 10.03
C VAL A 79 -11.43 13.92 11.10
N ALA A 80 -11.02 13.79 12.36
CA ALA A 80 -11.88 13.96 13.52
C ALA A 80 -11.69 15.35 14.16
N ARG A 81 -12.79 16.06 14.43
CA ARG A 81 -12.81 17.32 15.17
C ARG A 81 -13.98 17.32 16.15
N GLY A 82 -13.68 17.17 17.44
CA GLY A 82 -14.69 17.02 18.48
C GLY A 82 -15.53 15.76 18.24
N SER A 83 -16.86 15.92 18.13
CA SER A 83 -17.79 14.82 17.83
C SER A 83 -18.02 14.56 16.34
N LYS A 84 -17.35 15.29 15.44
CA LYS A 84 -17.52 15.18 13.99
C LYS A 84 -16.33 14.46 13.36
N THR A 85 -16.62 13.55 12.44
CA THR A 85 -15.61 12.90 11.58
C THR A 85 -15.96 13.16 10.12
N VAL A 86 -14.97 13.57 9.33
CA VAL A 86 -15.09 13.76 7.88
C VAL A 86 -14.14 12.78 7.19
N VAL A 87 -14.60 12.14 6.13
CA VAL A 87 -13.77 11.25 5.31
C VAL A 87 -13.44 11.96 4.00
N LYS A 88 -12.17 11.99 3.62
CA LYS A 88 -11.67 12.52 2.35
C LYS A 88 -10.88 11.43 1.62
N MET A 89 -10.96 11.43 0.29
CA MET A 89 -10.10 10.60 -0.56
C MET A 89 -8.98 11.48 -1.12
N LEU A 90 -7.74 11.01 -1.02
CA LEU A 90 -6.56 11.68 -1.55
C LEU A 90 -5.88 10.76 -2.55
N LEU A 91 -5.60 11.24 -3.75
CA LEU A 91 -4.70 10.55 -4.67
C LEU A 91 -3.28 11.07 -4.43
N VAL A 92 -2.35 10.14 -4.24
CA VAL A 92 -0.91 10.41 -4.21
C VAL A 92 -0.31 9.91 -5.52
N ASP A 93 0.23 10.83 -6.30
CA ASP A 93 0.87 10.54 -7.57
C ASP A 93 2.31 10.05 -7.41
N LYS A 94 2.85 9.47 -8.49
CA LYS A 94 4.19 8.89 -8.50
C LYS A 94 5.25 9.99 -8.39
N GLY A 95 6.17 9.87 -7.42
CA GLY A 95 7.33 10.76 -7.29
C GLY A 95 7.19 11.90 -6.27
N GLU A 96 6.05 12.02 -5.60
CA GLU A 96 5.87 12.97 -4.51
C GLU A 96 6.31 12.34 -3.17
N LEU A 97 7.53 12.65 -2.71
CA LEU A 97 7.96 12.34 -1.35
C LEU A 97 8.67 13.54 -0.71
N PRO A 98 8.29 13.97 0.52
CA PRO A 98 7.13 13.51 1.31
C PRO A 98 5.79 14.07 0.80
N VAL A 99 4.71 13.31 1.00
CA VAL A 99 3.35 13.74 0.65
C VAL A 99 2.83 14.67 1.74
N MET A 100 2.51 15.89 1.35
CA MET A 100 1.98 16.91 2.25
C MET A 100 0.45 16.90 2.21
N LEU A 101 -0.20 16.51 3.32
CA LEU A 101 -1.65 16.65 3.47
C LEU A 101 -1.95 18.03 4.07
N SER A 102 -2.33 18.98 3.23
CA SER A 102 -2.95 20.23 3.70
C SER A 102 -4.43 19.96 3.99
N LEU A 103 -4.78 19.93 5.27
CA LEU A 103 -6.16 19.76 5.70
C LEU A 103 -6.78 21.15 5.86
N GLN A 104 -7.16 21.78 4.75
CA GLN A 104 -8.06 22.94 4.81
C GLN A 104 -9.37 22.48 5.48
N LEU A 105 -9.53 22.86 6.75
CA LEU A 105 -10.64 22.55 7.63
C LEU A 105 -11.54 23.76 7.86
#